data_AF-A0A669DEJ3-F1
#
_entry.id   AF-A0A669DEJ3-F1
#
_cell.length_a   1.000
_cell.length_b   1.000
_cell.length_c   1.000
_cell.angle_alpha   90.00
_cell.angle_beta   90.00
_cell.angle_gamma   90.00
#
_symmetry.space_group_name_H-M   'P 1'
#
loop_
_entity.id
_entity.type
_entity.pdbx_description
1 polymer ?
#
loop_
_entity_poly.entity_id
_entity_poly.type
_entity_poly.pdbx_seq_one_letter_code
_entity_poly.pdbx_strand_id
1 'polypeptide(L)'
;MGKSRDFSEFERGMIVGARRAGCSLSQTANLLGCSRTAVSRVHREWWHKQKTSSDRGASGRKRLVDENGEKRLASMLEANREATVEEIHAMYNKIIDMPKCDSASMF
;
A
#
# COMPACT_ATOMS: atom_id res chain seq x y z
N MET A 1 -16.02 1.17 14.47
CA MET A 1 -15.12 -0.02 14.44
C MET A 1 -13.68 0.47 14.39
N GLY A 2 -12.86 0.13 15.39
CA GLY A 2 -11.48 0.61 15.49
C GLY A 2 -10.62 0.10 14.33
N LYS A 3 -9.73 0.96 13.81
CA LYS A 3 -8.72 0.59 12.82
C LYS A 3 -7.92 -0.60 13.37
N SER A 4 -8.01 -1.76 12.70
CA SER A 4 -7.15 -2.89 13.02
C SER A 4 -5.71 -2.47 12.74
N ARG A 5 -4.91 -2.28 13.79
CA ARG A 5 -3.48 -2.05 13.61
C ARG A 5 -2.91 -3.34 13.04
N ASP A 6 -2.27 -3.26 11.88
CA ASP A 6 -1.55 -4.41 11.35
C ASP A 6 -0.40 -4.76 12.30
N PHE A 7 -0.13 -6.06 12.45
CA PHE A 7 1.03 -6.51 13.21
C PHE A 7 2.32 -6.10 12.50
N SER A 8 3.30 -5.68 13.28
CA SER A 8 4.68 -5.51 12.83
C SER A 8 5.25 -6.84 12.32
N GLU A 9 6.30 -6.77 11.50
CA GLU A 9 6.99 -7.97 11.02
C GLU A 9 7.52 -8.84 12.17
N PHE A 10 7.99 -8.20 13.25
CA PHE A 10 8.41 -8.88 14.46
C PHE A 10 7.26 -9.66 15.13
N GLU A 11 6.11 -9.00 15.37
CA GLU A 11 4.93 -9.66 15.95
C GLU A 11 4.42 -10.82 15.07
N ARG A 12 4.42 -10.66 13.74
CA ARG A 12 4.07 -11.74 12.80
C ARG A 12 5.07 -12.89 12.86
N GLY A 13 6.36 -12.58 13.00
CA GLY A 13 7.43 -13.55 13.24
C GLY A 13 7.20 -14.35 14.52
N MET A 14 6.84 -13.70 15.62
CA MET A 14 6.52 -14.37 16.88
C MET A 14 5.32 -15.31 16.75
N ILE A 15 4.26 -14.89 16.05
CA ILE A 15 3.09 -15.73 15.78
C ILE A 15 3.49 -17.00 15.00
N VAL A 16 4.27 -16.85 13.92
CA VAL A 16 4.72 -17.99 13.11
C VAL A 16 5.67 -18.89 13.90
N GLY A 17 6.58 -18.32 14.69
CA GLY A 17 7.48 -19.07 15.56
C GLY A 17 6.74 -19.94 16.56
N ALA A 18 5.78 -19.36 17.30
CA ALA A 18 4.95 -20.11 18.27
C ALA A 18 4.14 -21.23 17.59
N ARG A 19 3.63 -20.99 16.38
CA ARG A 19 2.89 -22.00 15.61
C ARG A 19 3.79 -23.13 15.13
N ARG A 20 5.03 -22.84 14.71
CA ARG A 20 6.04 -23.85 14.37
C ARG A 20 6.51 -24.65 15.58
N ALA A 21 6.52 -24.05 16.77
CA ALA A 21 6.83 -24.73 18.03
C ALA A 21 5.67 -25.60 18.57
N GLY A 22 4.55 -25.72 17.84
CA GLY A 22 3.42 -26.57 18.21
C GLY A 22 2.39 -25.92 19.13
N CYS A 23 2.52 -24.63 19.47
CA CYS A 23 1.52 -23.93 20.27
C CYS A 23 0.19 -23.81 19.51
N SER A 24 -0.94 -24.01 20.18
CA SER A 24 -2.28 -23.78 19.60
C SER A 24 -2.56 -22.29 19.33
N LEU A 25 -3.55 -22.00 18.49
CA LEU A 25 -3.94 -20.61 18.19
C LEU A 25 -4.30 -19.80 19.45
N SER A 26 -5.01 -20.41 20.39
CA SER A 26 -5.40 -19.76 21.65
C SER A 26 -4.20 -19.53 22.57
N GLN A 27 -3.26 -20.49 22.65
CA GLN A 27 -2.03 -20.32 23.43
C GLN A 27 -1.17 -19.18 22.87
N THR A 28 -1.00 -19.11 21.55
CA THR A 28 -0.27 -18.01 20.90
C THR A 28 -0.96 -16.66 21.12
N ALA A 29 -2.30 -16.62 21.04
CA ALA A 29 -3.08 -15.42 21.29
C ALA A 29 -2.91 -14.90 22.73
N ASN A 30 -2.97 -15.81 23.71
CA ASN A 30 -2.76 -15.47 25.12
C ASN A 30 -1.32 -15.02 25.39
N LEU A 31 -0.32 -15.69 24.79
CA LEU A 31 1.09 -15.35 24.94
C LEU A 31 1.41 -13.94 24.43
N LEU A 32 0.79 -13.55 23.31
CA LEU A 32 1.03 -12.27 22.64
C LEU A 32 0.02 -11.18 23.01
N GLY A 33 -0.93 -11.48 23.92
CA GLY A 33 -1.97 -10.54 24.32
C GLY A 33 -2.86 -10.07 23.15
N CYS A 34 -3.06 -10.90 22.14
CA CYS A 34 -3.78 -10.54 20.92
C CYS A 34 -4.97 -11.47 20.66
N SER A 35 -5.82 -11.14 19.68
CA SER A 35 -7.01 -11.96 19.40
C SER A 35 -6.65 -13.26 18.66
N ARG A 36 -7.37 -14.34 18.99
CA ARG A 36 -7.23 -15.64 18.30
C ARG A 36 -7.49 -15.52 16.79
N THR A 37 -8.42 -14.63 16.38
CA THR A 37 -8.70 -14.34 14.97
C THR A 37 -7.51 -13.68 14.27
N ALA A 38 -6.79 -12.78 14.95
CA ALA A 38 -5.61 -12.14 14.39
C ALA A 38 -4.45 -13.15 14.19
N VAL A 39 -4.24 -14.04 15.17
CA VAL A 39 -3.27 -15.17 15.05
C VAL A 39 -3.63 -16.07 13.88
N SER A 40 -4.90 -16.47 13.76
CA SER A 40 -5.39 -17.32 12.66
C SER A 40 -5.15 -16.68 11.28
N ARG A 41 -5.41 -15.37 11.17
CA ARG A 41 -5.18 -14.61 9.93
C ARG A 41 -3.71 -14.60 9.53
N VAL A 42 -2.81 -14.27 10.46
CA VAL A 42 -1.35 -14.26 10.20
C VAL A 42 -0.85 -15.65 9.83
N HIS A 43 -1.28 -16.69 10.56
CA HIS A 43 -0.90 -18.06 10.27
C HIS A 43 -1.36 -18.50 8.87
N ARG A 44 -2.58 -18.15 8.46
CA ARG A 44 -3.10 -18.46 7.12
C ARG A 44 -2.32 -17.73 6.03
N GLU A 45 -2.01 -16.45 6.23
CA GLU A 45 -1.22 -15.67 5.28
C GLU A 45 0.19 -16.24 5.11
N TRP A 46 0.83 -16.63 6.22
CA TRP A 46 2.11 -17.32 6.18
C TRP A 46 2.01 -18.70 5.50
N TRP A 47 0.98 -19.49 5.78
CA TRP A 47 0.81 -20.82 5.17
C TRP A 47 0.76 -20.74 3.63
N HIS A 48 0.02 -19.76 3.08
CA HIS A 48 -0.11 -19.59 1.63
C HIS A 48 1.11 -18.92 0.97
N LYS A 49 1.71 -17.91 1.61
CA LYS A 49 2.76 -17.09 0.98
C LYS A 49 4.18 -17.47 1.40
N GLN A 50 4.32 -18.30 2.43
CA GLN A 50 5.59 -18.63 3.10
C GLN A 50 6.39 -17.39 3.53
N LYS A 51 5.71 -16.26 3.77
CA LYS A 51 6.30 -14.98 4.19
C LYS A 51 5.63 -14.44 5.45
N THR A 52 6.43 -13.86 6.33
CA THR A 52 6.01 -13.20 7.58
C THR A 52 5.82 -11.70 7.42
N SER A 53 6.09 -11.14 6.24
CA SER A 53 5.76 -9.76 5.89
C SER A 53 4.31 -9.64 5.39
N SER A 54 3.70 -8.48 5.64
CA SER A 54 2.33 -8.16 5.22
C SER A 54 2.38 -7.27 3.98
N ASP A 55 1.72 -7.67 2.89
CA ASP A 55 1.59 -6.82 1.69
C ASP A 55 0.53 -5.72 1.86
N ARG A 56 -0.12 -5.63 3.03
CA ARG A 56 -1.23 -4.68 3.26
C ARG A 56 -0.83 -3.22 3.09
N GLY A 57 0.42 -2.87 3.40
CA GLY A 57 0.93 -1.52 3.18
C GLY A 57 0.99 -1.12 1.70
N ALA A 58 1.17 -2.10 0.81
CA ALA A 58 1.17 -1.90 -0.64
C ALA A 58 -0.22 -2.12 -1.29
N SER A 59 -1.17 -2.70 -0.56
CA SER A 59 -2.52 -2.90 -1.05
C SER A 59 -3.36 -1.64 -0.86
N GLY A 60 -3.46 -0.84 -1.91
CA GLY A 60 -4.28 0.37 -1.96
C GLY A 60 -4.60 0.76 -3.40
N ARG A 61 -5.45 1.77 -3.58
CA ARG A 61 -5.67 2.37 -4.89
C ARG A 61 -4.33 2.97 -5.35
N LYS A 62 -3.80 2.47 -6.48
CA LYS A 62 -2.59 3.04 -7.07
C LYS A 62 -2.84 4.53 -7.34
N ARG A 63 -1.88 5.37 -6.97
CA ARG A 63 -1.90 6.78 -7.34
C ARG A 63 -1.73 6.86 -8.86
N LEU A 64 -2.63 7.55 -9.52
CA LEU A 64 -2.55 7.81 -10.96
C LEU A 64 -1.56 8.95 -11.26
N VAL A 65 -1.40 9.85 -10.30
CA VAL A 65 -0.52 11.02 -10.37
C VAL A 65 0.57 10.88 -9.32
N ASP A 66 1.82 11.10 -9.71
CA ASP A 66 2.97 11.10 -8.79
C ASP A 66 3.07 12.43 -8.04
N GLU A 67 3.98 12.53 -7.06
CA GLU A 67 4.12 13.74 -6.23
C GLU A 67 4.44 15.00 -7.07
N ASN A 68 5.14 14.83 -8.19
CA ASN A 68 5.48 15.93 -9.08
C ASN A 68 4.27 16.36 -9.93
N GLY A 69 3.47 15.41 -10.42
CA GLY A 69 2.20 15.70 -11.07
C GLY A 69 1.21 16.37 -10.12
N GLU A 70 1.18 16.01 -8.84
CA GLU A 70 0.37 16.68 -7.82
C GLU A 70 0.80 18.15 -7.66
N LYS A 71 2.11 18.43 -7.58
CA LYS A 71 2.63 19.81 -7.53
C LYS A 71 2.26 20.62 -8.77
N ARG A 72 2.40 20.03 -9.96
CA ARG A 72 2.03 20.70 -11.23
C ARG A 72 0.54 21.01 -11.30
N LEU A 73 -0.29 20.06 -10.88
CA LEU A 73 -1.74 20.25 -10.82
C LEU A 73 -2.11 21.36 -9.83
N ALA A 74 -1.47 21.40 -8.66
CA ALA A 74 -1.65 22.47 -7.67
C ALA A 74 -1.28 23.85 -8.25
N SER A 75 -0.11 23.99 -8.89
CA SER A 75 0.28 25.25 -9.54
C SER A 75 -0.68 25.66 -10.66
N MET A 76 -1.21 24.70 -11.42
CA MET A 76 -2.19 24.98 -12.48
C MET A 76 -3.52 25.47 -11.92
N LEU A 77 -3.98 24.90 -10.81
CA LEU A 77 -5.17 25.34 -10.09
C LEU A 77 -4.99 26.74 -9.49
N GLU A 78 -3.79 27.05 -8.95
CA GLU A 78 -3.48 28.38 -8.40
C GLU A 78 -3.45 29.47 -9.47
N ALA A 79 -2.91 29.15 -10.66
CA ALA A 79 -2.83 30.07 -11.79
C ALA A 79 -4.18 30.28 -12.50
N ASN A 80 -5.08 29.30 -12.45
CA ASN A 80 -6.35 29.30 -13.17
C ASN A 80 -7.53 29.14 -12.21
N ARG A 81 -7.69 30.12 -11.30
CA ARG A 81 -8.69 30.06 -10.21
C ARG A 81 -10.14 30.00 -10.68
N GLU A 82 -10.42 30.49 -11.88
CA GLU A 82 -11.76 30.53 -12.48
C GLU A 82 -12.02 29.38 -13.47
N ALA A 83 -11.01 28.56 -13.77
CA ALA A 83 -11.14 27.48 -14.73
C ALA A 83 -11.92 26.30 -14.16
N THR A 84 -12.71 25.67 -15.03
CA THR A 84 -13.47 24.48 -14.70
C THR A 84 -12.58 23.23 -14.62
N VAL A 85 -13.05 22.20 -13.94
CA VAL A 85 -12.32 20.94 -13.78
C VAL A 85 -11.97 20.31 -15.14
N GLU A 86 -12.85 20.45 -16.14
CA GLU A 86 -12.63 19.94 -17.49
C GLU A 86 -11.49 20.66 -18.21
N GLU A 87 -11.42 21.99 -18.07
CA GLU A 87 -10.35 22.81 -18.63
C GLU A 87 -9.01 22.50 -17.97
N ILE A 88 -8.97 22.40 -16.63
CA ILE A 88 -7.77 22.00 -15.89
C ILE A 88 -7.31 20.60 -16.32
N HIS A 89 -8.23 19.65 -16.46
CA HIS A 89 -7.91 18.29 -16.90
C HIS A 89 -7.34 18.27 -18.33
N ALA A 90 -7.96 19.00 -19.26
CA ALA A 90 -7.46 19.13 -20.63
C ALA A 90 -6.07 19.78 -20.69
N MET A 91 -5.82 20.82 -19.88
CA MET A 91 -4.51 21.46 -19.79
C MET A 91 -3.46 20.54 -19.18
N TYR A 92 -3.80 19.79 -18.13
CA TYR A 92 -2.92 18.84 -17.48
C TYR A 92 -2.51 17.70 -18.44
N ASN A 93 -3.45 17.15 -19.19
CA ASN A 93 -3.18 16.10 -20.17
C ASN A 93 -2.29 16.60 -21.31
N LYS A 94 -2.47 17.84 -21.80
CA LYS A 94 -1.55 18.45 -22.79
C LYS A 94 -0.10 18.53 -22.33
N ILE A 95 0.15 18.66 -21.02
CA ILE A 95 1.50 18.73 -20.45
C ILE A 95 2.12 17.33 -20.32
N ILE A 96 1.29 16.30 -20.13
CA ILE A 96 1.75 14.91 -19.91
C ILE A 96 1.85 14.12 -21.22
N ASP A 97 1.00 14.40 -22.21
CA ASP A 97 0.99 13.80 -23.55
C ASP A 97 2.06 14.37 -24.50
N MET A 98 3.04 15.12 -23.99
CA MET A 98 4.28 15.32 -24.74
C MET A 98 4.89 13.93 -25.03
N PRO A 99 5.18 13.58 -26.30
CA PRO A 99 5.82 12.31 -26.59
C PRO A 99 7.10 12.25 -25.78
N LYS A 100 7.23 11.24 -24.91
CA LYS A 100 8.54 10.83 -24.45
C LYS A 100 9.30 10.53 -25.73
N CYS A 101 10.30 11.36 -26.07
CA CYS A 101 11.27 10.99 -27.07
C CYS A 101 11.81 9.63 -26.63
N ASP A 102 11.38 8.56 -27.29
CA ASP A 102 11.98 7.25 -27.12
C ASP A 102 13.41 7.39 -27.64
N SER A 103 14.33 7.61 -26.71
CA SER A 103 15.76 7.42 -26.93
C SER A 103 16.04 5.93 -27.05
N ALA A 104 15.50 5.32 -28.09
CA ALA A 104 15.80 3.98 -28.57
C ALA A 104 16.14 4.07 -30.05
N SER A 105 17.07 4.97 -30.37
CA SER A 105 17.88 4.95 -31.59
C SER A 105 19.29 5.38 -31.19
N MET A 106 20.06 4.43 -30.67
CA MET A 106 21.51 4.38 -30.74
C MET A 106 21.93 2.99 -30.31
N PHE A 107 21.95 2.10 -31.30
CA PHE A 107 22.79 0.93 -31.58
C PHE A 107 21.98 -0.14 -32.32
#